data_AF-A0A1B1UJ25-F1
#
_entry.id   AF-A0A1B1UJ25-F1
#
_cell.length_a   1.000
_cell.length_b   1.000
_cell.length_c   1.000
_cell.angle_alpha   90.00
_cell.angle_beta   90.00
_cell.angle_gamma   90.00
#
_symmetry.space_group_name_H-M   'P 1'
#
loop_
_entity.id
_entity.type
_entity.pdbx_description
1 polymer ?
#
loop_
_entity_poly.entity_id
_entity_poly.type
_entity_poly.pdbx_seq_one_letter_code
_entity_poly.pdbx_strand_id
1 'polypeptide(L)'
;MALHFSRVAPATEELEIWSASERGFSFVISNESTSGPGLHGRPGFVASWRPVNINRPAIRVGGSPFQTFAEAEKACEAMLAHLTR
;
A
#
# COMPACT_ATOMS: atom_id res chain seq x y z
N MET A 1 -11.62 -5.93 -9.41
CA MET A 1 -12.55 -5.59 -8.31
C MET A 1 -12.00 -4.34 -7.68
N ALA A 2 -12.84 -3.36 -7.33
CA ALA A 2 -12.35 -2.09 -6.81
C ALA A 2 -11.99 -2.19 -5.32
N LEU A 3 -10.80 -1.71 -4.94
CA LEU A 3 -10.41 -1.58 -3.54
C LEU A 3 -10.75 -0.17 -3.05
N HIS A 4 -11.44 -0.07 -1.92
CA HIS A 4 -11.80 1.22 -1.33
C HIS A 4 -10.82 1.59 -0.20
N PHE A 5 -9.89 2.49 -0.53
CA PHE A 5 -8.89 2.96 0.43
C PHE A 5 -9.44 4.07 1.33
N SER A 6 -9.23 3.90 2.63
CA SER A 6 -9.52 4.90 3.66
C SER A 6 -8.23 5.39 4.30
N ARG A 7 -8.13 6.72 4.49
CA ARG A 7 -6.99 7.36 5.13
C ARG A 7 -6.94 7.00 6.62
N VAL A 8 -5.77 6.64 7.12
CA VAL A 8 -5.51 6.34 8.54
C VAL A 8 -4.92 7.59 9.21
N ALA A 9 -5.48 8.04 10.34
CA ALA A 9 -5.10 9.28 11.01
C ALA A 9 -4.55 9.07 12.45
N PRO A 10 -3.66 9.96 12.97
CA PRO A 10 -3.04 11.08 12.27
C PRO A 10 -1.68 10.70 11.70
N ALA A 11 -1.52 10.94 10.40
CA ALA A 11 -0.23 11.10 9.76
C ALA A 11 0.58 12.13 10.55
N THR A 12 1.76 11.77 11.03
CA THR A 12 2.81 12.79 11.14
C THR A 12 2.89 13.49 9.78
N GLU A 13 3.11 14.81 9.73
CA GLU A 13 2.97 15.63 8.51
C GLU A 13 3.74 15.08 7.28
N GLU A 14 4.67 14.16 7.48
CA GLU A 14 5.46 13.51 6.43
C GLU A 14 4.93 12.16 5.91
N LEU A 15 4.01 11.47 6.61
CA LEU A 15 3.64 10.08 6.27
C LEU A 15 2.12 9.85 6.26
N GLU A 16 1.53 10.00 5.08
CA GLU A 16 0.16 9.62 4.76
C GLU A 16 0.06 8.11 4.51
N ILE A 17 -0.88 7.47 5.22
CA ILE A 17 -1.17 6.04 5.08
C ILE A 17 -2.65 5.86 4.72
N TRP A 18 -2.91 4.98 3.77
CA TRP A 18 -4.23 4.50 3.41
C TRP A 18 -4.31 3.00 3.55
N SER A 19 -5.47 2.49 3.93
CA SER A 19 -5.72 1.06 4.02
C SER A 19 -7.03 0.67 3.37
N ALA A 20 -7.05 -0.53 2.79
CA ALA A 20 -8.23 -1.21 2.28
C ALA A 20 -8.16 -2.67 2.73
N SER A 21 -9.31 -3.32 2.90
CA SER A 21 -9.36 -4.77 3.18
C SER A 21 -10.47 -5.41 2.39
N GLU A 22 -10.18 -6.53 1.74
CA GLU A 22 -11.10 -7.22 0.85
C GLU A 22 -10.73 -8.70 0.79
N ARG A 23 -11.73 -9.60 0.76
CA ARG A 23 -11.54 -11.07 0.65
C ARG A 23 -10.48 -11.67 1.59
N GLY A 24 -10.34 -11.15 2.81
CA GLY A 24 -9.39 -11.66 3.80
C GLY A 24 -7.93 -11.22 3.59
N PHE A 25 -7.70 -10.26 2.70
CA PHE A 25 -6.42 -9.56 2.52
C PHE A 25 -6.55 -8.09 2.90
N SER A 26 -5.50 -7.55 3.49
CA SER A 26 -5.39 -6.12 3.82
C SER A 26 -4.30 -5.52 2.96
N PHE A 27 -4.59 -4.38 2.36
CA PHE A 27 -3.71 -3.58 1.53
C PHE A 27 -3.43 -2.26 2.22
N VAL A 28 -2.18 -1.82 2.15
CA VAL A 28 -1.73 -0.54 2.70
C VAL A 28 -0.94 0.18 1.62
N ILE A 29 -1.29 1.45 1.40
CA ILE A 29 -0.51 2.38 0.59
C ILE A 29 0.06 3.44 1.53
N SER A 30 1.34 3.75 1.40
CA SER A 30 2.00 4.85 2.11
C SER A 30 2.72 5.75 1.12
N ASN A 31 2.75 7.06 1.37
CA ASN A 31 3.67 7.94 0.65
C ASN A 31 5.05 7.90 1.34
N GLU A 32 6.10 7.68 0.57
CA GLU A 32 7.47 7.88 1.05
C GLU A 32 7.96 9.25 0.57
N SER A 33 8.28 10.13 1.52
CA SER A 33 8.89 11.43 1.25
C SER A 33 10.41 11.30 1.11
N THR A 34 11.03 12.25 0.40
CA THR A 34 12.50 12.35 0.29
C THR A 34 13.19 12.83 1.57
N SER A 35 12.43 13.31 2.57
CA SER A 35 12.94 13.96 3.79
C SER A 35 13.11 13.02 4.99
N GLY A 36 12.60 11.78 4.90
CA GLY A 36 12.71 10.83 6.00
C GLY A 36 14.16 10.45 6.34
N PRO A 37 14.48 10.12 7.61
CA PRO A 37 15.82 9.71 8.03
C PRO A 37 16.28 8.36 7.45
N GLY A 38 15.41 7.66 6.70
CA GLY A 38 15.72 6.43 5.98
C GLY A 38 16.24 6.73 4.57
N LEU A 39 17.42 6.17 4.26
CA LEU A 39 18.06 5.99 2.95
C LEU A 39 17.26 6.55 1.75
N HIS A 40 17.78 7.61 1.12
CA HIS A 40 17.28 8.30 -0.08
C HIS A 40 16.59 7.40 -1.12
N GLY A 41 15.33 7.02 -0.84
CA GLY A 41 14.49 6.22 -1.71
C GLY A 41 13.91 7.05 -2.83
N ARG A 42 13.40 6.37 -3.87
CA ARG A 42 12.61 7.05 -4.89
C ARG A 42 11.29 7.52 -4.24
N PRO A 43 10.97 8.83 -4.26
CA PRO A 43 9.70 9.29 -3.74
C PRO A 43 8.54 8.64 -4.50
N GLY A 44 7.46 8.34 -3.80
CA GLY A 44 6.27 7.76 -4.40
C GLY A 44 5.39 7.01 -3.42
N PHE A 45 4.40 6.31 -3.98
CA PHE A 45 3.45 5.50 -3.24
C PHE A 45 3.94 4.06 -3.16
N VAL A 46 4.21 3.60 -1.96
CA VAL A 46 4.56 2.19 -1.69
C VAL A 46 3.29 1.45 -1.33
N ALA A 47 2.98 0.42 -2.11
CA ALA A 47 1.87 -0.47 -1.81
C ALA A 47 2.38 -1.78 -1.20
N SER A 48 1.64 -2.30 -0.22
CA SER A 48 1.92 -3.57 0.42
C SER A 48 0.63 -4.29 0.77
N TRP A 49 0.70 -5.60 0.96
CA TRP A 49 -0.45 -6.42 1.30
C TRP A 49 -0.09 -7.51 2.32
N ARG A 50 -1.09 -7.98 3.07
CA ARG A 50 -0.95 -9.15 3.94
C ARG A 50 -2.26 -9.93 4.06
N PRO A 51 -2.20 -11.24 4.33
CA PRO A 51 -3.38 -11.99 4.79
C PRO A 51 -3.84 -11.43 6.16
N VAL A 52 -5.15 -11.29 6.36
CA VAL A 52 -5.72 -10.77 7.62
C VAL A 52 -5.71 -11.83 8.72
N ASN A 53 -5.97 -13.09 8.37
CA ASN A 53 -6.17 -14.19 9.33
C ASN A 53 -4.87 -14.92 9.72
N ILE A 54 -3.73 -14.55 9.13
CA ILE A 54 -2.45 -15.20 9.37
C ILE A 54 -1.46 -14.11 9.79
N ASN A 55 -0.76 -14.32 10.89
CA ASN A 55 0.27 -13.39 11.35
C ASN A 55 1.51 -13.46 10.45
N ARG A 56 1.42 -12.83 9.27
CA ARG A 56 2.51 -12.68 8.31
C ARG A 56 2.86 -11.21 8.12
N PRO A 57 4.15 -10.91 7.89
CA PRO A 57 4.58 -9.56 7.54
C PRO A 57 3.95 -9.14 6.21
N ALA A 58 3.77 -7.82 6.04
CA ALA A 58 3.30 -7.27 4.78
C ALA A 58 4.33 -7.47 3.66
N ILE A 59 3.85 -7.86 2.49
CA ILE A 59 4.64 -8.07 1.28
C ILE A 59 4.44 -6.87 0.38
N ARG A 60 5.54 -6.29 -0.11
CA ARG A 60 5.50 -5.18 -1.06
C ARG A 60 4.86 -5.63 -2.37
N VAL A 61 3.95 -4.84 -2.91
CA VAL A 61 3.38 -5.05 -4.25
C VAL A 61 4.46 -4.75 -5.29
N GLY A 62 4.64 -5.66 -6.25
CA GLY A 62 5.63 -5.49 -7.33
C GLY A 62 5.40 -4.18 -8.10
N GLY A 63 6.49 -3.49 -8.44
CA GLY A 63 6.44 -2.19 -9.12
C GLY A 63 6.44 -0.97 -8.19
N SER A 64 6.31 -1.17 -6.87
CA SER A 64 6.50 -0.08 -5.90
C SER A 64 7.97 0.40 -5.86
N PRO A 65 8.22 1.72 -5.68
CA PRO A 65 7.24 2.79 -5.49
C PRO A 65 6.58 3.26 -6.80
N PHE A 66 5.29 3.60 -6.73
CA PHE A 66 4.48 4.14 -7.82
C PHE A 66 4.49 5.66 -7.83
N GLN A 67 4.30 6.28 -9.00
CA GLN A 67 4.31 7.74 -9.12
C GLN A 67 3.02 8.37 -8.59
N THR A 68 1.90 7.66 -8.72
CA THR A 68 0.58 8.16 -8.30
C THR A 68 -0.16 7.18 -7.41
N PHE A 69 -1.06 7.72 -6.58
CA PHE A 69 -1.94 6.90 -5.73
C PHE A 69 -2.81 5.96 -6.57
N ALA A 70 -3.35 6.44 -7.70
CA ALA A 70 -4.19 5.64 -8.60
C ALA A 70 -3.43 4.46 -9.24
N GLU A 71 -2.12 4.60 -9.50
CA GLU A 71 -1.28 3.48 -9.94
C GLU A 71 -1.12 2.44 -8.84
N ALA A 72 -0.88 2.90 -7.61
CA ALA A 72 -0.79 2.02 -6.45
C ALA A 72 -2.11 1.27 -6.19
N GLU A 73 -3.26 1.93 -6.33
CA GLU A 73 -4.59 1.29 -6.24
C GLU A 73 -4.75 0.19 -7.30
N LYS A 74 -4.49 0.50 -8.58
CA LYS A 74 -4.57 -0.49 -9.67
C LYS A 74 -3.65 -1.68 -9.43
N ALA A 75 -2.45 -1.45 -8.92
CA ALA A 75 -1.52 -2.52 -8.58
C ALA A 75 -2.06 -3.39 -7.43
N CYS A 76 -2.69 -2.80 -6.42
CA CYS A 76 -3.36 -3.55 -5.35
C CYS A 76 -4.53 -4.38 -5.88
N GLU A 77 -5.35 -3.83 -6.78
CA GLU A 77 -6.47 -4.55 -7.38
C GLU A 77 -6.01 -5.73 -8.24
N ALA A 78 -4.95 -5.54 -9.02
CA ALA A 78 -4.32 -6.63 -9.78
C ALA A 78 -3.76 -7.70 -8.85
N MET A 79 -3.09 -7.29 -7.76
CA MET A 79 -2.58 -8.22 -6.74
C MET A 79 -3.72 -9.00 -6.08
N LEU A 80 -4.82 -8.35 -5.70
CA LEU A 80 -6.00 -9.04 -5.16
C LEU A 80 -6.51 -10.10 -6.14
N ALA A 81 -6.64 -9.75 -7.43
CA ALA A 81 -7.06 -10.71 -8.44
C ALA A 81 -6.11 -11.91 -8.58
N HIS A 82 -4.81 -11.72 -8.38
CA HIS A 82 -3.83 -12.81 -8.35
C HIS A 82 -3.94 -13.69 -7.10
N LEU A 83 -4.23 -13.10 -5.94
CA LEU A 83 -4.33 -13.81 -4.65
C LEU A 83 -5.63 -14.60 -4.49
N THR A 84 -6.67 -14.21 -5.21
CA THR A 84 -8.01 -14.83 -5.14
C THR A 84 -8.33 -15.67 -6.38
N ARG A 85 -7.32 -16.00 -7.18
CA ARG A 85 -7.47 -16.86 -8.36
C ARG A 85 -7.59 -18.32 -7.98
#